data_AF-A0A2V6X6N9-F1
#
_entry.id   AF-A0A2V6X6N9-F1
#
_cell.length_a   1.000
_cell.length_b   1.000
_cell.length_c   1.000
_cell.angle_alpha   90.00
_cell.angle_beta   90.00
_cell.angle_gamma   90.00
#
_symmetry.space_group_name_H-M   'P 1'
#
loop_
_entity.id
_entity.type
_entity.pdbx_description
1 polymer ?
#
loop_
_entity_poly.entity_id
_entity_poly.type
_entity_poly.pdbx_seq_one_letter_code
_entity_poly.pdbx_strand_id
1 'polypeptide(L)'
;ATALLPRFATSTVGFVESDGQGEIPRGPNIKPVPLGEPVPVTLEASVVIKLGDKISTDDISPAGSAVLVFRSNIPAISEFTFKYVDGEFATRARAAGRSVIVAGELYGQGSSREAAATGPMYLGVRAVIVKSFARIHRSNLINWGIVPLVFDDPASLAAIERDDRLRLPGLR
;
A
#
# COMPACT_ATOMS: atom_id res chain seq x y z
N ALA A 1 9.70 13.87 -47.37
CA ALA A 1 9.42 12.87 -46.33
C ALA A 1 10.73 12.50 -45.65
N THR A 2 10.90 12.85 -44.38
CA THR A 2 12.14 12.61 -43.64
C THR A 2 12.09 11.19 -43.10
N ALA A 3 12.93 10.30 -43.62
CA ALA A 3 13.05 8.93 -43.11
C ALA A 3 13.61 8.98 -41.67
N LEU A 4 12.83 8.49 -40.70
CA LEU A 4 13.32 8.28 -39.34
C LEU A 4 14.44 7.23 -39.40
N LEU A 5 15.60 7.56 -38.82
CA LEU A 5 16.70 6.60 -38.65
C LEU A 5 16.21 5.36 -37.87
N PRO A 6 16.72 4.14 -38.17
CA PRO A 6 16.36 2.94 -37.43
C PRO A 6 16.68 3.15 -35.94
N ARG A 7 15.65 3.04 -35.09
CA ARG A 7 15.73 3.27 -33.65
C ARG A 7 16.46 2.11 -32.98
N PHE A 8 17.79 2.21 -32.93
CA PHE A 8 18.72 1.37 -32.17
C PHE A 8 18.83 -0.09 -32.62
N ALA A 9 20.05 -0.64 -32.56
CA ALA A 9 20.30 -2.06 -32.76
C ALA A 9 20.01 -2.83 -31.47
N THR A 10 19.38 -4.00 -31.58
CA THR A 10 19.17 -4.91 -30.46
C THR A 10 20.51 -5.44 -29.95
N SER A 11 20.80 -5.32 -28.66
CA SER A 11 22.00 -5.89 -28.04
C SER A 11 21.61 -7.05 -27.13
N THR A 12 22.20 -8.22 -27.38
CA THR A 12 22.13 -9.41 -26.51
C THR A 12 23.36 -9.55 -25.64
N VAL A 13 24.30 -8.60 -25.69
CA VAL A 13 25.55 -8.65 -24.93
C VAL A 13 25.23 -8.64 -23.43
N GLY A 14 25.65 -9.71 -22.73
CA GLY A 14 25.45 -9.88 -21.30
C GLY A 14 24.10 -10.48 -20.88
N PHE A 15 23.20 -10.76 -21.84
CA PHE A 15 22.00 -11.55 -21.55
C PHE A 15 22.36 -13.03 -21.57
N VAL A 16 22.18 -13.68 -20.42
CA VAL A 16 22.14 -15.14 -20.32
C VAL A 16 20.67 -15.53 -20.40
N GLU A 17 20.30 -16.28 -21.43
CA GLU A 17 18.93 -16.81 -21.52
C GLU A 17 18.71 -17.78 -20.36
N SER A 18 17.64 -17.55 -19.60
CA SER A 18 17.18 -18.50 -18.60
C SER A 18 16.73 -19.77 -19.31
N ASP A 19 17.25 -20.92 -18.91
CA ASP A 19 16.76 -22.23 -19.34
C ASP A 19 15.42 -22.60 -18.67
N GLY A 20 14.91 -21.72 -17.80
CA GLY A 20 13.69 -21.91 -17.02
C GLY A 20 13.80 -23.02 -15.97
N GLN A 21 15.01 -23.55 -15.77
CA GLN A 21 15.29 -24.68 -14.90
C GLN A 21 16.21 -24.24 -13.75
N GLY A 22 16.12 -24.95 -12.63
CA GLY A 22 16.92 -24.67 -11.43
C GLY A 22 16.13 -24.06 -10.27
N GLU A 23 16.69 -24.21 -9.08
CA GLU A 23 16.14 -23.66 -7.84
C GLU A 23 16.64 -22.23 -7.65
N ILE A 24 15.74 -21.30 -7.31
CA ILE A 24 16.13 -19.92 -6.95
C ILE A 24 16.37 -19.89 -5.44
N PRO A 25 17.63 -19.89 -4.96
CA PRO A 25 17.90 -19.81 -3.54
C PRO A 25 17.41 -18.46 -3.00
N ARG A 26 16.63 -18.52 -1.92
CA ARG A 26 16.06 -17.33 -1.27
C ARG A 26 16.62 -17.22 0.13
N GLY A 27 17.12 -16.03 0.47
CA GLY A 27 17.49 -15.72 1.86
C GLY A 27 16.27 -15.75 2.79
N PRO A 28 16.49 -15.78 4.12
CA PRO A 28 15.40 -15.94 5.10
C PRO A 28 14.35 -14.83 5.03
N ASN A 29 14.72 -13.62 4.59
CA ASN A 29 13.84 -12.45 4.42
C ASN A 29 13.30 -12.25 2.99
N ILE A 30 13.42 -13.27 2.13
CA ILE A 30 12.74 -13.28 0.83
C ILE A 30 11.59 -14.26 0.95
N LYS A 31 10.36 -13.75 1.07
CA LYS A 31 9.14 -14.56 1.19
C LYS A 31 8.30 -14.46 -0.09
N PRO A 32 7.44 -15.46 -0.37
CA PRO A 32 6.42 -15.32 -1.38
C PRO A 32 5.61 -14.04 -1.15
N VAL A 33 5.23 -13.38 -2.23
CA VAL A 33 4.39 -12.19 -2.18
C VAL A 33 2.97 -12.62 -1.78
N PRO A 34 2.43 -12.17 -0.63
CA PRO A 34 1.03 -12.39 -0.31
C PRO A 34 0.15 -11.63 -1.30
N LEU A 35 -0.90 -12.30 -1.78
CA LEU A 35 -1.89 -11.68 -2.65
C LEU A 35 -3.01 -11.09 -1.80
N GLY A 36 -3.49 -9.91 -2.21
CA GLY A 36 -4.68 -9.30 -1.64
C GLY A 36 -5.96 -10.03 -2.05
N GLU A 37 -7.06 -9.65 -1.43
CA GLU A 37 -8.40 -10.13 -1.82
C GLU A 37 -9.00 -9.26 -2.93
N PRO A 38 -9.82 -9.84 -3.84
CA PRO A 38 -10.60 -9.05 -4.80
C PRO A 38 -11.46 -7.99 -4.11
N VAL A 39 -11.58 -6.82 -4.74
CA VAL A 39 -12.43 -5.72 -4.25
C VAL A 39 -13.90 -6.18 -4.24
N PRO A 40 -14.58 -6.18 -3.08
CA PRO A 40 -15.98 -6.60 -3.02
C PRO A 40 -16.88 -5.49 -3.55
N VAL A 41 -18.07 -5.83 -4.07
CA VAL A 41 -19.06 -4.83 -4.53
C VAL A 41 -19.54 -3.93 -3.39
N THR A 42 -19.56 -4.44 -2.16
CA THR A 42 -19.84 -3.67 -0.95
C THR A 42 -18.82 -4.04 0.12
N LEU A 43 -18.19 -3.03 0.71
CA LEU A 43 -17.28 -3.18 1.84
C LEU A 43 -17.96 -2.66 3.11
N GLU A 44 -18.06 -3.51 4.12
CA GLU A 44 -18.38 -3.09 5.50
C GLU A 44 -17.17 -3.37 6.37
N ALA A 45 -16.64 -2.33 7.01
CA ALA A 45 -15.41 -2.42 7.78
C ALA A 45 -15.32 -1.26 8.78
N SER A 46 -14.58 -1.50 9.88
CA SER A 46 -14.31 -0.47 10.88
C SER A 46 -13.14 0.43 10.47
N VAL A 47 -13.21 1.69 10.86
CA VAL A 47 -12.11 2.65 10.75
C VAL A 47 -11.08 2.29 11.80
N VAL A 48 -9.94 1.72 11.38
CA VAL A 48 -8.90 1.29 12.33
C VAL A 48 -7.96 2.41 12.73
N ILE A 49 -7.90 3.48 11.96
CA ILE A 49 -7.13 4.69 12.28
C ILE A 49 -7.73 5.91 11.57
N LYS A 50 -7.76 7.03 12.29
CA LYS A 50 -8.05 8.36 11.76
C LYS A 50 -6.77 9.19 11.83
N LEU A 51 -6.39 9.77 10.71
CA LEU A 51 -5.14 10.49 10.56
C LEU A 51 -5.40 11.95 10.15
N GLY A 52 -4.43 12.81 10.44
CA GLY A 52 -4.42 14.20 9.99
C GLY A 52 -3.96 14.35 8.53
N ASP A 53 -3.57 15.58 8.19
CA ASP A 53 -2.98 15.90 6.89
C ASP A 53 -1.51 15.43 6.83
N LYS A 54 -0.98 15.34 5.61
CA LYS A 54 0.45 15.24 5.31
C LYS A 54 1.13 13.98 5.84
N ILE A 55 0.38 12.89 6.04
CA ILE A 55 0.94 11.58 6.35
C ILE A 55 1.86 11.13 5.21
N SER A 56 3.14 10.95 5.53
CA SER A 56 4.15 10.53 4.57
C SER A 56 4.25 9.01 4.47
N THR A 57 4.95 8.54 3.44
CA THR A 57 5.31 7.12 3.32
C THR A 57 6.28 6.65 4.41
N ASP A 58 7.02 7.55 5.07
CA ASP A 58 7.80 7.22 6.27
C ASP A 58 6.91 7.02 7.49
N ASP A 59 5.83 7.80 7.60
CA ASP A 59 4.84 7.64 8.67
C ASP A 59 4.10 6.31 8.52
N ILE A 60 3.76 5.92 7.28
CA ILE A 60 3.07 4.65 6.99
C ILE A 60 4.01 3.45 7.13
N SER A 61 5.20 3.50 6.55
CA SER A 61 6.15 2.39 6.52
C SER A 61 7.57 2.93 6.75
N PRO A 62 8.05 3.02 8.00
CA PRO A 62 9.30 3.68 8.31
C PRO A 62 10.51 3.11 7.58
N ALA A 63 11.46 3.99 7.26
CA ALA A 63 12.76 3.60 6.71
C ALA A 63 13.74 3.14 7.80
N GLY A 64 14.99 2.90 7.40
CA GLY A 64 16.10 2.56 8.30
C GLY A 64 16.44 1.07 8.32
N SER A 65 17.64 0.77 8.80
CA SER A 65 18.20 -0.60 8.80
C SER A 65 17.38 -1.60 9.62
N ALA A 66 16.68 -1.14 10.65
CA ALA A 66 15.81 -1.98 11.46
C ALA A 66 14.56 -2.50 10.72
N VAL A 67 14.13 -1.81 9.64
CA VAL A 67 12.89 -2.13 8.91
C VAL A 67 13.19 -2.59 7.48
N LEU A 68 14.08 -1.91 6.77
CA LEU A 68 14.34 -2.14 5.35
C LEU A 68 14.96 -3.51 5.03
N VAL A 69 15.53 -4.19 6.04
CA VAL A 69 15.97 -5.59 5.92
C VAL A 69 14.81 -6.56 5.61
N PHE A 70 13.56 -6.15 5.87
CA PHE A 70 12.34 -6.91 5.62
C PHE A 70 11.60 -6.49 4.35
N ARG A 71 12.18 -5.66 3.48
CA ARG A 71 11.49 -5.14 2.27
C ARG A 71 10.96 -6.24 1.33
N SER A 72 11.52 -7.45 1.39
CA SER A 72 11.10 -8.63 0.62
C SER A 72 10.35 -9.67 1.47
N ASN A 73 9.99 -9.31 2.69
CA ASN A 73 9.24 -10.11 3.66
C ASN A 73 8.03 -9.28 4.14
N ILE A 74 6.98 -9.26 3.31
CA ILE A 74 5.75 -8.47 3.58
C ILE A 74 5.15 -8.76 4.97
N PRO A 75 5.04 -10.03 5.42
CA PRO A 75 4.59 -10.32 6.78
C PRO A 75 5.40 -9.59 7.86
N ALA A 76 6.72 -9.62 7.78
CA ALA A 76 7.58 -9.01 8.79
C ALA A 76 7.59 -7.48 8.71
N ILE A 77 7.68 -6.89 7.51
CA ILE A 77 7.69 -5.42 7.36
C ILE A 77 6.33 -4.81 7.74
N SER A 78 5.22 -5.55 7.58
CA SER A 78 3.89 -5.08 7.94
C SER A 78 3.75 -4.75 9.42
N GLU A 79 4.50 -5.42 10.30
CA GLU A 79 4.50 -5.14 11.75
C GLU A 79 5.01 -3.74 12.10
N PHE A 80 5.67 -3.07 11.16
CA PHE A 80 6.15 -1.69 11.33
C PHE A 80 5.19 -0.64 10.76
N THR A 81 4.07 -1.06 10.18
CA THR A 81 3.09 -0.15 9.56
C THR A 81 2.55 0.81 10.62
N PHE A 82 2.69 2.11 10.38
CA PHE A 82 2.34 3.19 11.32
C PHE A 82 3.02 3.14 12.69
N LYS A 83 4.10 2.38 12.87
CA LYS A 83 4.70 2.13 14.20
C LYS A 83 4.97 3.39 15.04
N TYR A 84 5.41 4.49 14.40
CA TYR A 84 5.72 5.74 15.08
C TYR A 84 4.53 6.70 15.21
N VAL A 85 3.42 6.41 14.51
CA VAL A 85 2.17 7.17 14.56
C VAL A 85 1.18 6.52 15.54
N ASP A 86 1.06 5.20 15.47
CA ASP A 86 0.18 4.37 16.29
C ASP A 86 0.79 2.96 16.41
N GLY A 87 1.46 2.70 17.54
CA GLY A 87 2.16 1.43 17.79
C GLY A 87 1.25 0.21 17.85
N GLU A 88 -0.06 0.40 18.06
CA GLU A 88 -1.04 -0.69 18.14
C GLU A 88 -1.76 -0.92 16.79
N PHE A 89 -1.44 -0.15 15.75
CA PHE A 89 -2.10 -0.24 14.45
C PHE A 89 -2.06 -1.66 13.88
N ALA A 90 -0.88 -2.30 13.85
CA ALA A 90 -0.72 -3.61 13.22
C ALA A 90 -1.60 -4.67 13.88
N THR A 91 -1.58 -4.74 15.21
CA THR A 91 -2.43 -5.64 16.00
C THR A 91 -3.91 -5.36 15.75
N ARG A 92 -4.32 -4.10 15.78
CA ARG A 92 -5.73 -3.69 15.61
C ARG A 92 -6.26 -3.99 14.22
N ALA A 93 -5.51 -3.62 13.18
CA ALA A 93 -5.90 -3.88 11.80
C ALA A 93 -6.03 -5.37 11.51
N ARG A 94 -5.05 -6.17 11.98
CA ARG A 94 -5.09 -7.63 11.87
C ARG A 94 -6.29 -8.24 12.57
N ALA A 95 -6.61 -7.78 13.79
CA ALA A 95 -7.77 -8.27 14.55
C ALA A 95 -9.10 -7.91 13.88
N ALA A 96 -9.20 -6.77 13.20
CA ALA A 96 -10.40 -6.37 12.46
C ALA A 96 -10.66 -7.25 11.22
N GLY A 97 -9.62 -7.84 10.63
CA GLY A 97 -9.68 -8.68 9.42
C GLY A 97 -9.92 -7.87 8.13
N ARG A 98 -10.94 -7.01 8.12
CA ARG A 98 -11.18 -6.01 7.07
C ARG A 98 -11.36 -4.64 7.70
N SER A 99 -10.59 -3.67 7.23
CA SER A 99 -10.53 -2.34 7.84
C SER A 99 -10.43 -1.19 6.82
N VAL A 100 -10.71 0.01 7.31
CA VAL A 100 -10.61 1.28 6.56
C VAL A 100 -9.64 2.22 7.29
N ILE A 101 -8.84 2.95 6.51
CA ILE A 101 -8.08 4.11 6.99
C ILE A 101 -8.82 5.37 6.54
N VAL A 102 -8.93 6.37 7.43
CA VAL A 102 -9.33 7.72 7.03
C VAL A 102 -8.22 8.73 7.33
N ALA A 103 -7.99 9.68 6.42
CA ALA A 103 -6.94 10.69 6.60
C ALA A 103 -7.30 12.05 5.98
N GLY A 104 -6.48 13.04 6.28
CA GLY A 104 -6.58 14.39 5.73
C GLY A 104 -6.03 14.52 4.30
N GLU A 105 -5.42 15.67 4.03
CA GLU A 105 -4.82 16.00 2.74
C GLU A 105 -3.44 15.38 2.54
N LEU A 106 -3.03 15.20 1.28
CA LEU A 106 -1.70 14.75 0.88
C LEU A 106 -1.26 13.43 1.53
N TYR A 107 -2.19 12.49 1.71
CA TYR A 107 -1.89 11.17 2.26
C TYR A 107 -0.95 10.37 1.35
N GLY A 108 0.10 9.81 1.95
CA GLY A 108 1.13 9.02 1.27
C GLY A 108 2.20 9.85 0.56
N GLN A 109 2.51 11.05 1.05
CA GLN A 109 3.54 11.88 0.42
C GLN A 109 4.97 11.34 0.59
N GLY A 110 5.89 11.83 -0.23
CA GLY A 110 7.30 11.45 -0.19
C GLY A 110 7.65 10.29 -1.12
N SER A 111 8.47 9.36 -0.63
CA SER A 111 9.09 8.30 -1.42
C SER A 111 8.09 7.33 -2.07
N SER A 112 8.46 6.72 -3.20
CA SER A 112 7.68 5.70 -3.91
C SER A 112 7.77 4.31 -3.28
N ARG A 113 7.74 4.19 -1.95
CA ARG A 113 7.82 2.89 -1.26
C ARG A 113 6.50 2.12 -1.40
N GLU A 114 6.56 0.98 -2.08
CA GLU A 114 5.42 0.05 -2.16
C GLU A 114 5.06 -0.56 -0.81
N ALA A 115 6.02 -0.66 0.12
CA ALA A 115 5.79 -1.14 1.49
C ALA A 115 4.68 -0.36 2.22
N ALA A 116 4.53 0.94 1.91
CA ALA A 116 3.47 1.78 2.45
C ALA A 116 2.06 1.37 1.95
N ALA A 117 1.95 0.55 0.90
CA ALA A 117 0.69 -0.04 0.45
C ALA A 117 0.58 -1.52 0.85
N THR A 118 1.65 -2.31 0.70
CA THR A 118 1.62 -3.75 1.01
C THR A 118 1.48 -4.04 2.50
N GLY A 119 2.06 -3.19 3.37
CA GLY A 119 1.92 -3.31 4.82
C GLY A 119 0.45 -3.21 5.25
N PRO A 120 -0.23 -2.09 4.96
CA PRO A 120 -1.68 -1.97 5.20
C PRO A 120 -2.50 -3.09 4.56
N MET A 121 -2.22 -3.45 3.30
CA MET A 121 -2.93 -4.53 2.59
C MET A 121 -2.85 -5.85 3.35
N TYR A 122 -1.63 -6.25 3.74
CA TYR A 122 -1.40 -7.50 4.45
C TYR A 122 -2.06 -7.52 5.85
N LEU A 123 -2.22 -6.36 6.47
CA LEU A 123 -2.91 -6.19 7.74
C LEU A 123 -4.43 -6.12 7.62
N GLY A 124 -4.99 -6.27 6.41
CA GLY A 124 -6.45 -6.31 6.20
C GLY A 124 -7.08 -4.95 5.89
N VAL A 125 -6.29 -3.91 5.58
CA VAL A 125 -6.84 -2.64 5.08
C VAL A 125 -7.39 -2.85 3.67
N ARG A 126 -8.65 -2.49 3.46
CA ARG A 126 -9.36 -2.69 2.18
C ARG A 126 -9.70 -1.39 1.47
N ALA A 127 -9.80 -0.28 2.20
CA ALA A 127 -9.99 1.04 1.63
C ALA A 127 -9.26 2.11 2.43
N VAL A 128 -8.88 3.17 1.73
CA VAL A 128 -8.29 4.39 2.30
C VAL A 128 -9.14 5.55 1.80
N ILE A 129 -9.75 6.31 2.72
CA ILE A 129 -10.64 7.43 2.38
C ILE A 129 -10.02 8.73 2.89
N VAL A 130 -9.71 9.65 1.99
CA VAL A 130 -8.91 10.83 2.34
C VAL A 130 -9.44 12.10 1.71
N LYS A 131 -8.95 13.27 2.16
CA LYS A 131 -9.23 14.53 1.47
C LYS A 131 -8.46 14.63 0.16
N SER A 132 -7.21 14.16 0.13
CA SER A 132 -6.42 14.04 -1.10
C SER A 132 -5.24 13.06 -0.96
N PHE A 133 -4.82 12.47 -2.08
CA PHE A 133 -3.67 11.57 -2.15
C PHE A 133 -2.44 12.27 -2.74
N ALA A 134 -1.25 11.82 -2.32
CA ALA A 134 -0.04 12.02 -3.11
C ALA A 134 -0.08 11.13 -4.37
N ARG A 135 0.39 11.69 -5.50
CA ARG A 135 0.24 11.11 -6.86
C ARG A 135 0.65 9.64 -6.96
N ILE A 136 1.83 9.28 -6.46
CA ILE A 136 2.41 7.94 -6.62
C ILE A 136 1.75 6.93 -5.69
N HIS A 137 1.51 7.32 -4.43
CA HIS A 137 0.98 6.41 -3.43
C HIS A 137 -0.41 5.89 -3.79
N ARG A 138 -1.27 6.74 -4.38
CA ARG A 138 -2.58 6.31 -4.89
C ARG A 138 -2.47 5.12 -5.86
N SER A 139 -1.51 5.15 -6.78
CA SER A 139 -1.29 4.04 -7.72
C SER A 139 -0.83 2.76 -7.02
N ASN A 140 0.03 2.88 -6.00
CA ASN A 140 0.46 1.72 -5.22
C ASN A 140 -0.72 1.05 -4.49
N LEU A 141 -1.65 1.84 -3.92
CA LEU A 141 -2.85 1.29 -3.30
C LEU A 141 -3.68 0.46 -4.29
N ILE A 142 -3.90 1.00 -5.51
CA ILE A 142 -4.65 0.31 -6.58
C ILE A 142 -3.97 -1.00 -6.97
N ASN A 143 -2.65 -0.98 -7.16
CA ASN A 143 -1.87 -2.16 -7.56
C ASN A 143 -1.97 -3.31 -6.56
N TRP A 144 -2.24 -3.00 -5.28
CA TRP A 144 -2.37 -3.98 -4.21
C TRP A 144 -3.82 -4.23 -3.76
N GLY A 145 -4.80 -3.71 -4.51
CA GLY A 145 -6.21 -3.98 -4.25
C GLY A 145 -6.79 -3.25 -3.03
N ILE A 146 -6.14 -2.17 -2.57
CA ILE A 146 -6.72 -1.24 -1.62
C ILE A 146 -7.46 -0.16 -2.40
N VAL A 147 -8.74 0.07 -2.09
CA VAL A 147 -9.56 1.07 -2.78
C VAL A 147 -9.22 2.49 -2.27
N PRO A 148 -8.67 3.38 -3.12
CA PRO A 148 -8.41 4.76 -2.73
C PRO A 148 -9.62 5.64 -3.04
N LEU A 149 -10.30 6.12 -2.00
CA LEU A 149 -11.46 6.99 -2.09
C LEU A 149 -11.09 8.40 -1.65
N VAL A 150 -11.70 9.39 -2.29
CA VAL A 150 -11.58 10.80 -1.91
C VAL A 150 -12.97 11.27 -1.48
N PHE A 151 -13.04 12.03 -0.40
CA PHE A 151 -14.30 12.65 0.01
C PHE A 151 -14.75 13.69 -1.03
N ASP A 152 -16.04 13.65 -1.40
CA ASP A 152 -16.63 14.72 -2.20
C ASP A 152 -16.63 16.05 -1.45
N ASP A 153 -16.96 16.01 -0.15
CA ASP A 153 -16.79 17.12 0.79
C ASP A 153 -15.72 16.79 1.84
N PRO A 154 -14.54 17.43 1.79
CA PRO A 154 -13.46 17.25 2.77
C PRO A 154 -13.88 17.47 4.23
N ALA A 155 -14.93 18.25 4.51
CA ALA A 155 -15.41 18.46 5.89
C ALA A 155 -16.01 17.18 6.50
N SER A 156 -16.43 16.22 5.68
CA SER A 156 -17.00 14.93 6.11
C SER A 156 -16.05 14.14 7.02
N LEU A 157 -14.74 14.34 6.92
CA LEU A 157 -13.75 13.70 7.80
C LEU A 157 -13.99 14.03 9.29
N ALA A 158 -14.54 15.20 9.59
CA ALA A 158 -14.79 15.62 10.96
C ALA A 158 -15.82 14.74 11.68
N ALA A 159 -16.73 14.11 10.93
CA ALA A 159 -17.82 13.29 11.46
C ALA A 159 -17.46 11.79 11.61
N ILE A 160 -16.27 11.39 11.17
CA ILE A 160 -15.81 9.99 11.23
C ILE A 160 -14.74 9.88 12.29
N GLU A 161 -14.86 8.93 13.20
CA GLU A 161 -13.87 8.61 14.23
C GLU A 161 -13.30 7.20 14.08
N ARG A 162 -12.23 6.92 14.83
CA ARG A 162 -11.72 5.54 14.97
C ARG A 162 -12.81 4.65 15.57
N ASP A 163 -12.85 3.41 15.13
CA ASP A 163 -13.82 2.35 15.50
C ASP A 163 -15.23 2.50 14.89
N ASP A 164 -15.53 3.61 14.21
CA ASP A 164 -16.75 3.73 13.41
C ASP A 164 -16.82 2.64 12.34
N ARG A 165 -18.03 2.13 12.09
CA ARG A 165 -18.27 1.12 11.06
C ARG A 165 -18.82 1.79 9.81
N LEU A 166 -18.05 1.73 8.73
CA LEU A 166 -18.43 2.29 7.45
C LEU A 166 -19.00 1.21 6.53
N ARG A 167 -20.00 1.59 5.74
CA ARG A 167 -20.55 0.78 4.65
C ARG A 167 -20.35 1.51 3.33
N LEU A 168 -19.56 0.91 2.46
CA LEU A 168 -19.17 1.45 1.16
C LEU A 168 -19.75 0.57 0.04
N PRO A 169 -20.96 0.90 -0.46
CA PRO A 169 -21.57 0.18 -1.57
C PRO A 169 -21.00 0.63 -2.91
N GLY A 170 -21.19 -0.19 -3.94
CA GLY A 170 -20.92 0.19 -5.33
C GLY A 170 -19.46 0.23 -5.72
N LEU A 171 -18.58 -0.40 -4.93
CA LEU A 171 -17.18 -0.58 -5.31
C LEU A 171 -17.10 -1.51 -6.53
N ARG A 172 -16.22 -1.20 -7.49
CA ARG A 172 -16.03 -1.94 -8.74
C ARG A 172 -14.56 -1.95 -9.14
#